data_AF-A0A3D4UQV9-F1
#
_entry.id   AF-A0A3D4UQV9-F1
#
_cell.length_a   1.000
_cell.length_b   1.000
_cell.length_c   1.000
_cell.angle_alpha   90.00
_cell.angle_beta   90.00
_cell.angle_gamma   90.00
#
_symmetry.space_group_name_H-M   'P 1'
#
loop_
_entity.id
_entity.type
_entity.pdbx_description
1 polymer ?
#
loop_
_entity_poly.entity_id
_entity_poly.type
_entity_poly.pdbx_seq_one_letter_code
_entity_poly.pdbx_strand_id
1 'polypeptide(L)' 'TNHMIISKVYKYSEAWNRGLKKNQKIISVNEIEVEDLESLKELIDENLNKNKAVTIEVLDEDNARGYIELKDN' A
#
# COMPACT_ATOMS: atom_id res chain seq x y z
N THR A 1 0.86 -1.26 19.34
CA THR A 1 0.17 -1.23 18.05
C THR A 1 1.05 -1.91 17.04
N ASN A 2 0.56 -2.91 16.30
CA ASN A 2 1.37 -3.54 15.26
C ASN A 2 1.42 -2.59 14.06
N HIS A 3 2.62 -2.36 13.53
CA HIS A 3 2.81 -1.51 12.35
C HIS A 3 3.04 -2.42 11.15
N MET A 4 2.32 -2.20 10.05
CA MET A 4 2.58 -2.90 8.80
C MET A 4 3.70 -2.21 8.05
N ILE A 5 4.88 -2.84 8.08
CA ILE A 5 6.09 -2.31 7.46
C ILE A 5 6.40 -3.13 6.22
N ILE A 6 6.65 -2.44 5.11
CA ILE A 6 7.01 -3.07 3.85
C ILE A 6 8.41 -3.67 3.98
N SER A 7 8.48 -4.99 4.00
CA SER A 7 9.75 -5.73 4.13
C SER A 7 10.50 -5.83 2.80
N LYS A 8 9.77 -5.87 1.68
CA LYS A 8 10.32 -6.05 0.34
C LYS A 8 9.37 -5.51 -0.72
N VAL A 9 9.95 -4.95 -1.78
CA VAL A 9 9.25 -4.60 -3.02
C VAL A 9 9.99 -5.25 -4.18
N TYR A 10 9.29 -5.99 -5.03
CA TYR A 10 9.90 -6.72 -6.15
C TYR A 10 10.21 -5.76 -7.30
N LYS A 11 11.43 -5.78 -7.83
CA LYS A 11 11.81 -4.98 -8.99
C LYS A 11 10.85 -5.22 -10.16
N TYR A 12 10.50 -4.15 -10.88
CA TYR A 12 9.58 -4.15 -12.02
C TYR A 12 8.11 -4.53 -11.72
N SER A 13 7.76 -4.82 -10.46
CA SER A 13 6.35 -4.92 -10.06
C SER A 13 5.66 -3.56 -10.16
N GLU A 14 4.33 -3.54 -10.25
CA GLU A 14 3.55 -2.30 -10.21
C GLU A 14 3.90 -1.46 -8.97
N ALA A 15 4.01 -2.11 -7.80
CA ALA A 15 4.43 -1.44 -6.57
C ALA A 15 5.80 -0.75 -6.71
N TRP A 16 6.78 -1.39 -7.34
CA TRP A 16 8.09 -0.79 -7.57
C TRP A 16 8.03 0.37 -8.58
N ASN A 17 7.30 0.18 -9.69
CA ASN A 17 7.14 1.20 -10.74
C ASN A 17 6.47 2.47 -10.21
N ARG A 18 5.58 2.31 -9.22
CA ARG A 18 4.84 3.41 -8.58
C ARG A 18 5.57 4.03 -7.40
N GLY A 19 6.74 3.52 -7.04
CA GLY A 19 7.61 4.13 -6.02
C GLY A 19 7.35 3.64 -4.60
N LEU A 20 6.66 2.50 -4.42
CA LEU A 20 6.63 1.82 -3.12
C LEU A 20 8.03 1.34 -2.76
N LYS A 21 8.43 1.53 -1.51
CA LYS A 21 9.78 1.25 -1.02
C LYS A 21 9.74 0.39 0.25
N LYS A 22 10.83 -0.35 0.44
CA LYS A 22 11.12 -1.02 1.70
C LYS A 22 11.13 0.00 2.86
N ASN A 23 10.75 -0.46 4.05
CA ASN A 23 10.69 0.28 5.32
C ASN A 23 9.59 1.34 5.41
N GLN A 24 8.81 1.56 4.36
CA GLN A 24 7.60 2.36 4.46
C GLN A 24 6.55 1.65 5.32
N LYS A 25 5.83 2.42 6.13
CA LYS A 25 4.68 1.96 6.91
C LYS A 25 3.41 2.19 6.10
N ILE A 26 2.57 1.17 5.97
CA ILE A 26 1.22 1.31 5.39
C ILE A 26 0.29 1.87 6.47
N ILE A 27 -0.48 2.90 6.11
CA ILE A 27 -1.41 3.60 7.00
C ILE A 27 -2.85 3.31 6.62
N SER A 28 -3.20 3.55 5.36
CA SER A 28 -4.56 3.40 4.86
C SER A 28 -4.57 2.91 3.42
N VAL A 29 -5.70 2.32 3.03
CA VAL A 29 -6.03 1.97 1.64
C VAL A 29 -7.33 2.67 1.28
N ASN A 30 -7.29 3.54 0.26
CA ASN A 30 -8.43 4.38 -0.14
C ASN A 30 -9.11 5.06 1.06
N GLU A 31 -8.29 5.69 1.92
CA GLU A 31 -8.72 6.41 3.13
C GLU A 31 -9.28 5.53 4.27
N ILE A 32 -9.26 4.21 4.10
CA ILE A 32 -9.63 3.25 5.15
C ILE A 32 -8.37 2.81 5.90
N GLU A 33 -8.31 3.08 7.20
CA GLU A 33 -7.20 2.65 8.06
C GLU A 33 -7.09 1.12 8.05
N VAL A 34 -5.85 0.64 7.98
CA VAL A 34 -5.59 -0.79 7.92
C VAL A 34 -4.92 -1.23 9.22
N GLU A 35 -5.51 -2.22 9.89
CA GLU A 35 -5.07 -2.68 11.21
C GLU A 35 -4.19 -3.92 11.16
N ASP A 36 -4.38 -4.77 10.13
CA ASP A 36 -3.68 -6.04 9.98
C ASP A 36 -3.53 -6.48 8.51
N LEU A 37 -2.86 -7.62 8.31
CA LEU A 37 -2.57 -8.13 6.98
C LEU A 37 -3.83 -8.64 6.24
N GLU A 38 -4.84 -9.12 6.97
CA GLU A 38 -6.07 -9.65 6.36
C GLU A 38 -6.90 -8.50 5.80
N SER A 39 -7.16 -7.46 6.60
CA SER A 39 -7.83 -6.24 6.17
C SER A 39 -7.09 -5.55 5.02
N LEU A 40 -5.75 -5.52 5.03
CA LEU A 40 -4.96 -5.00 3.91
C LEU A 40 -5.28 -5.74 2.61
N LYS A 41 -5.29 -7.06 2.67
CA LYS A 41 -5.51 -7.93 1.52
C LYS A 41 -6.93 -7.76 0.98
N GLU A 42 -7.94 -7.80 1.85
CA GLU A 42 -9.34 -7.60 1.47
C GLU A 42 -9.55 -6.26 0.78
N LEU A 43 -9.01 -5.16 1.34
CA LEU A 43 -9.15 -3.83 0.76
C LEU A 43 -8.47 -3.71 -0.60
N ILE A 44 -7.29 -4.30 -0.79
CA ILE A 44 -6.61 -4.32 -2.08
C ILE A 44 -7.42 -5.13 -3.10
N ASP A 45 -7.80 -6.36 -2.76
CA ASP A 45 -8.51 -7.26 -3.66
C ASP A 45 -9.86 -6.68 -4.09
N GLU A 46 -10.63 -6.09 -3.17
CA GLU A 46 -11.89 -5.45 -3.49
C GLU A 46 -11.74 -4.26 -4.44
N ASN A 47 -10.76 -3.40 -4.19
CA ASN A 47 -10.58 -2.18 -4.99
C ASN A 47 -10.00 -2.47 -6.37
N LEU A 48 -9.06 -3.41 -6.48
CA LEU A 48 -8.56 -3.85 -7.79
C LEU A 48 -9.67 -4.52 -8.61
N ASN A 49 -10.56 -5.30 -7.98
CA ASN A 49 -11.69 -5.93 -8.69
C ASN A 49 -12.76 -4.91 -9.12
N LYS A 50 -13.12 -3.94 -8.27
CA LYS A 50 -14.20 -2.97 -8.52
C LYS A 50 -13.75 -1.78 -9.37
N ASN A 51 -12.59 -1.21 -9.05
CA ASN A 51 -12.15 0.09 -9.55
C ASN A 51 -10.92 0.01 -10.47
N LYS A 52 -10.32 -1.19 -10.61
CA LYS A 52 -9.05 -1.39 -11.35
C LYS A 52 -7.87 -0.58 -10.82
N ALA A 53 -8.02 0.02 -9.64
CA ALA A 53 -7.00 0.82 -9.00
C ALA A 53 -7.19 0.85 -7.47
N VAL A 54 -6.10 1.06 -6.76
CA VAL A 54 -6.06 1.22 -5.30
C VAL A 54 -5.01 2.25 -4.91
N THR A 55 -5.35 3.17 -4.00
CA THR A 55 -4.42 4.14 -3.44
C THR A 55 -4.01 3.72 -2.04
N ILE A 56 -2.71 3.62 -1.79
CA ILE A 56 -2.12 3.24 -0.51
C ILE A 56 -1.45 4.48 0.08
N GLU A 57 -1.86 4.87 1.29
CA GLU A 57 -1.15 5.87 2.08
C GLU A 57 0.01 5.19 2.83
N VAL A 58 1.18 5.80 2.74
CA VAL A 58 2.38 5.33 3.42
C VAL A 58 3.10 6.45 4.17
N LEU A 59 3.81 6.08 5.24
CA LEU A 59 4.83 6.92 5.87
C LEU A 59 6.22 6.35 5.58
N ASP A 60 7.19 7.21 5.32
CA ASP A 60 8.60 6.83 5.30
C ASP A 60 9.25 6.90 6.70
N GLU A 61 10.57 6.67 6.75
CA GLU A 61 11.35 6.66 7.99
C GLU A 61 11.39 8.04 8.68
N ASP A 62 11.16 9.12 7.94
CA ASP A 62 11.09 10.51 8.45
C ASP A 62 9.64 10.92 8.82
N ASN A 63 8.69 9.99 8.76
CA ASN A 63 7.25 10.22 8.89
C ASN A 63 6.67 11.16 7.81
N ALA A 64 7.34 11.29 6.66
CA ALA A 64 6.76 11.98 5.52
C ALA A 64 5.67 11.11 4.89
N ARG A 65 4.52 11.74 4.60
CA ARG A 65 3.36 11.07 4.04
C ARG A 65 3.43 11.01 2.52
N GLY A 66 3.16 9.83 1.97
CA GLY A 66 3.08 9.58 0.53
C GLY A 66 1.82 8.79 0.16
N TYR A 67 1.42 8.91 -1.10
CA TYR A 67 0.27 8.19 -1.68
C TYR A 67 0.71 7.46 -2.94
N ILE A 68 0.52 6.14 -2.96
CA ILE A 68 0.90 5.26 -4.05
C ILE A 68 -0.35 4.67 -4.68
N GLU A 69 -0.66 5.04 -5.92
CA GLU A 69 -1.72 4.40 -6.69
C GLU A 69 -1.16 3.18 -7.45
N LEU A 70 -1.76 2.01 -7.24
CA LEU A 70 -1.51 0.78 -8.00
C LEU A 70 -2.69 0.51 -8.94
N LYS A 71 -2.43 -0.03 -10.13
CA LYS A 71 -3.47 -0.42 -11.10
C LYS A 71 -3.40 -1.89 -11.45
N ASP A 72 -4.56 -2.48 -11.70
CA ASP A 72 -4.71 -3.80 -12.33
C ASP A 72 -4.59 -3.59 -13.84
N ASN A 73 -3.43 -3.95 -14.41
CA ASN A 73 -3.09 -3.80 -15.83
C ASN A 73 -3.32 -5.09 -16.61
#